data_AF-A0A964IKR5-F1
#
_entry.id   AF-A0A964IKR5-F1
#
_cell.length_a   1.000
_cell.length_b   1.000
_cell.length_c   1.000
_cell.angle_alpha   90.00
_cell.angle_beta   90.00
_cell.angle_gamma   90.00
#
_symmetry.space_group_name_H-M   'P 1'
#
loop_
_entity.id
_entity.type
_entity.pdbx_description
1 polymer ?
#
loop_
_entity_poly.entity_id
_entity_poly.type
_entity_poly.pdbx_seq_one_letter_code
_entity_poly.pdbx_strand_id
1 'polypeptide(L)'
;MRTFWLNFHLGYACRHSGACCTSGWPIPVEHDRVIPIRSLAARPDTAWLIADPNAPAEVAGTLAVRPNGECTFFRIPASGALPSTPGCAVHPARPSSCSHFPYVCLIDARGVHVTLSHYCPTAASMLFEPAQPIAIIEGPSPVLDRALPEGLDARDSLPPLETPTRLMTFDAFTAWERTAIAEVSAPVSPAVSIDRFECVRRSVPQPWSWPEAPPDFAQQWQALVAARWPAFAAVVRRYRAAKIFASWAAYQGDGRLTVIRLADLADAALRVEAVRQCLQAGRALDAELLKQAVRRTDLLLVHYADGRVLSSGTAP
;
A
#
# COMPACT_ATOMS: atom_id res chain seq x y z
N MET A 1 15.65 -16.36 -7.38
CA MET A 1 15.63 -15.85 -6.00
C MET A 1 14.35 -16.34 -5.33
N ARG A 2 14.40 -16.75 -4.05
CA ARG A 2 13.18 -17.14 -3.32
C ARG A 2 12.29 -15.91 -3.12
N THR A 3 10.97 -16.12 -3.14
CA THR A 3 9.99 -15.06 -2.91
C THR A 3 9.11 -15.43 -1.73
N PHE A 4 8.97 -14.52 -0.78
CA PHE A 4 8.24 -14.70 0.46
C PHE A 4 7.02 -13.79 0.53
N TRP A 5 5.92 -14.34 1.04
CA TRP A 5 4.62 -13.69 1.11
C TRP A 5 4.02 -13.87 2.49
N LEU A 6 3.13 -12.97 2.88
CA LEU A 6 2.11 -13.29 3.88
C LEU A 6 1.12 -14.28 3.26
N ASN A 7 0.75 -15.33 4.00
CA ASN A 7 -0.14 -16.38 3.50
C ASN A 7 -1.46 -15.85 2.92
N PHE A 8 -2.04 -14.81 3.52
CA PHE A 8 -3.26 -14.17 3.04
C PHE A 8 -3.04 -13.19 1.86
N HIS A 9 -1.81 -13.02 1.37
CA HIS A 9 -1.49 -12.24 0.16
C HIS A 9 -1.14 -13.11 -1.04
N LEU A 10 -0.75 -14.37 -0.84
CA LEU A 10 -0.28 -15.27 -1.89
C LEU A 10 -1.28 -15.42 -3.05
N GLY A 11 -2.58 -15.46 -2.73
CA GLY A 11 -3.66 -15.60 -3.71
C GLY A 11 -4.06 -14.30 -4.43
N TYR A 12 -3.26 -13.23 -4.34
CA TYR A 12 -3.62 -11.96 -4.96
C TYR A 12 -3.73 -12.08 -6.47
N ALA A 13 -4.92 -11.75 -6.97
CA ALA A 13 -5.20 -11.54 -8.38
C ALA A 13 -6.14 -10.34 -8.50
N CYS A 14 -5.82 -9.36 -9.34
CA CYS A 14 -6.61 -8.14 -9.48
C CYS A 14 -8.06 -8.48 -9.85
N ARG A 15 -9.02 -8.10 -8.98
CA ARG A 15 -10.47 -8.24 -9.19
C ARG A 15 -11.17 -6.92 -9.52
N HIS A 16 -10.43 -5.82 -9.47
CA HIS A 16 -10.93 -4.45 -9.66
C HIS A 16 -10.04 -3.70 -10.66
N SER A 17 -9.91 -4.24 -11.87
CA SER A 17 -9.10 -3.63 -12.92
C SER A 17 -9.56 -2.19 -13.15
N GLY A 18 -8.66 -1.22 -13.04
CA GLY A 18 -8.99 0.20 -13.20
C GLY A 18 -9.26 0.96 -11.91
N ALA A 19 -9.31 0.33 -10.74
CA ALA A 19 -9.35 1.08 -9.48
C ALA A 19 -8.08 1.93 -9.25
N CYS A 20 -6.92 1.49 -9.74
CA CYS A 20 -5.71 2.30 -9.78
C CYS A 20 -5.79 3.44 -10.81
N CYS A 21 -6.65 3.34 -11.82
CA CYS A 21 -6.83 4.37 -12.83
C CYS A 21 -7.58 5.61 -12.31
N THR A 22 -8.20 5.52 -11.13
CA THR A 22 -8.91 6.62 -10.47
C THR A 22 -8.10 7.21 -9.32
N SER A 23 -6.84 6.81 -9.14
CA SER A 23 -5.99 7.32 -8.05
C SER A 23 -5.45 8.72 -8.30
N GLY A 24 -5.51 9.20 -9.54
CA GLY A 24 -4.97 10.50 -9.95
C GLY A 24 -3.45 10.55 -10.04
N TRP A 25 -2.75 9.43 -9.87
CA TRP A 25 -1.29 9.40 -10.00
C TRP A 25 -0.84 9.32 -11.46
N PRO A 26 0.30 9.94 -11.80
CA PRO A 26 1.01 9.68 -13.05
C PRO A 26 1.30 8.18 -13.19
N ILE A 27 0.94 7.60 -14.35
CA ILE A 27 1.29 6.22 -14.71
C ILE A 27 2.32 6.31 -15.84
N PRO A 28 3.63 6.15 -15.57
CA PRO A 28 4.64 6.12 -16.61
C PRO A 28 4.45 4.91 -17.53
N VAL A 29 4.91 5.07 -18.77
CA VAL A 29 4.87 4.05 -19.81
C VAL A 29 6.26 3.92 -20.40
N GLU A 30 6.79 2.70 -20.38
CA GLU A 30 8.09 2.38 -20.95
C GLU A 30 8.02 2.36 -22.49
N HIS A 31 9.15 2.64 -23.16
CA HIS A 31 9.22 2.67 -24.62
C HIS A 31 8.75 1.37 -25.29
N ASP A 32 9.10 0.21 -24.72
CA ASP A 32 8.71 -1.11 -25.23
C ASP A 32 7.21 -1.42 -25.04
N ARG A 33 6.52 -0.67 -24.18
CA ARG A 33 5.07 -0.80 -23.92
C ARG A 33 4.21 0.08 -24.82
N VAL A 34 4.76 1.09 -25.47
CA VAL A 34 3.99 2.02 -26.32
C VAL A 34 3.23 1.29 -27.43
N ILE A 35 3.89 0.38 -28.16
CA ILE A 35 3.27 -0.35 -29.28
C ILE A 35 2.17 -1.31 -28.78
N PRO A 36 2.41 -2.19 -27.78
CA PRO A 36 1.36 -3.02 -27.20
C PRO A 36 0.14 -2.23 -26.72
N ILE A 37 0.35 -1.10 -26.03
CA ILE A 37 -0.74 -0.25 -25.52
C ILE A 37 -1.54 0.35 -26.68
N ARG A 38 -0.87 0.90 -27.70
CA ARG A 38 -1.51 1.47 -28.88
C ARG A 38 -2.40 0.45 -29.59
N SER A 39 -1.88 -0.76 -29.79
CA SER A 39 -2.60 -1.87 -30.44
C SER A 39 -3.82 -2.31 -29.64
N LEU A 40 -3.70 -2.46 -28.32
CA LEU A 40 -4.81 -2.90 -27.44
C LEU A 40 -5.87 -1.84 -27.23
N ALA A 41 -5.48 -0.56 -27.24
CA ALA A 41 -6.38 0.56 -27.10
C ALA A 41 -7.25 0.81 -28.34
N ALA A 42 -6.87 0.22 -29.50
CA ALA A 42 -7.39 0.60 -30.81
C ALA A 42 -7.39 2.13 -31.03
N ARG A 43 -6.40 2.83 -30.47
CA ARG A 43 -6.24 4.27 -30.60
C ARG A 43 -5.15 4.59 -31.61
N PRO A 44 -5.47 5.22 -32.75
CA PRO A 44 -4.48 5.58 -33.75
C PRO A 44 -3.65 6.81 -33.36
N ASP A 45 -4.14 7.64 -32.43
CA ASP A 45 -3.46 8.86 -31.97
C ASP A 45 -2.53 8.60 -30.78
N THR A 46 -1.67 9.58 -30.48
CA THR A 46 -0.74 9.56 -29.32
C THR A 46 -1.22 10.48 -28.19
N ALA A 47 -2.42 11.06 -28.27
CA ALA A 47 -2.98 11.97 -27.27
C ALA A 47 -3.17 11.32 -25.88
N TRP A 48 -3.06 10.00 -25.80
CA TRP A 48 -3.10 9.24 -24.56
C TRP A 48 -1.75 9.15 -23.84
N LEU A 49 -0.64 9.57 -24.45
CA LEU A 49 0.71 9.55 -23.89
C LEU A 49 1.25 10.99 -23.84
N ILE A 50 1.44 11.50 -22.64
CA ILE A 50 2.01 12.82 -22.39
C ILE A 50 3.52 12.66 -22.23
N ALA A 51 4.29 13.17 -23.19
CA ALA A 51 5.74 13.19 -23.07
C ALA A 51 6.18 14.12 -21.92
N ASP A 52 7.14 13.66 -21.14
CA ASP A 52 7.82 14.49 -20.15
C ASP A 52 9.30 14.55 -20.52
N PRO A 53 9.85 15.72 -20.90
CA PRO A 53 11.24 15.84 -21.32
C PRO A 53 12.23 15.57 -20.18
N ASN A 54 11.77 15.55 -18.93
CA ASN A 54 12.59 15.25 -17.76
C ASN A 54 12.43 13.80 -17.28
N ALA A 55 11.64 12.98 -17.98
CA ALA A 55 11.48 11.58 -17.63
C ALA A 55 12.79 10.80 -17.84
N PRO A 56 13.00 9.70 -17.09
CA PRO A 56 14.09 8.76 -17.37
C PRO A 56 14.08 8.27 -18.82
N ALA A 57 15.26 7.93 -19.35
CA ALA A 57 15.43 7.59 -20.78
C ALA A 57 14.61 6.36 -21.23
N GLU A 58 14.24 5.49 -20.31
CA GLU A 58 13.42 4.31 -20.50
C GLU A 58 11.91 4.61 -20.54
N VAL A 59 11.49 5.78 -20.06
CA VAL A 59 10.09 6.20 -19.96
C VAL A 59 9.71 7.05 -21.18
N ALA A 60 8.77 6.56 -21.99
CA ALA A 60 8.27 7.24 -23.17
C ALA A 60 7.31 8.41 -22.86
N GLY A 61 6.70 8.39 -21.68
CA GLY A 61 5.77 9.40 -21.21
C GLY A 61 4.84 8.86 -20.13
N THR A 62 3.82 9.64 -19.79
CA THR A 62 2.81 9.31 -18.78
C THR A 62 1.45 9.13 -19.44
N LEU A 63 0.64 8.18 -18.97
CA LEU A 63 -0.75 8.05 -19.42
C LEU A 63 -1.53 9.34 -19.15
N ALA A 64 -2.20 9.85 -20.18
CA ALA A 64 -3.06 11.01 -20.06
C ALA A 64 -4.26 10.74 -19.15
N VAL A 65 -4.61 11.76 -18.36
CA VAL A 65 -5.81 11.76 -17.51
C VAL A 65 -6.90 12.63 -18.13
N ARG A 66 -8.15 12.29 -17.88
CA ARG A 66 -9.33 13.09 -18.21
C ARG A 66 -9.42 14.31 -17.27
N PRO A 67 -10.27 15.30 -17.58
CA PRO A 67 -10.47 16.46 -16.70
C PRO A 67 -10.91 16.13 -15.27
N ASN A 68 -11.55 14.96 -15.07
CA ASN A 68 -11.95 14.47 -13.74
C ASN A 68 -10.82 13.71 -12.99
N GLY A 69 -9.61 13.65 -13.54
CA GLY A 69 -8.44 12.97 -12.95
C GLY A 69 -8.36 11.47 -13.22
N GLU A 70 -9.32 10.87 -13.92
CA GLU A 70 -9.27 9.45 -14.27
C GLU A 70 -8.35 9.20 -15.47
N CYS A 71 -7.63 8.08 -15.48
CA CYS A 71 -6.86 7.65 -16.64
C CYS A 71 -7.77 7.54 -17.89
N THR A 72 -7.28 8.01 -19.04
CA THR A 72 -8.04 7.98 -20.31
C THR A 72 -8.49 6.57 -20.74
N PHE A 73 -7.82 5.52 -20.22
CA PHE A 73 -8.10 4.10 -20.45
C PHE A 73 -9.11 3.47 -19.47
N PHE A 74 -9.59 4.22 -18.48
CA PHE A 74 -10.61 3.77 -17.55
C PHE A 74 -11.98 3.68 -18.25
N ARG A 75 -12.56 2.48 -18.34
CA ARG A 75 -13.87 2.27 -18.95
C ARG A 75 -14.94 2.27 -17.87
N ILE A 76 -15.83 3.25 -17.94
CA ILE A 76 -17.08 3.27 -17.19
C ILE A 76 -18.09 2.46 -18.02
N PRO A 77 -18.84 1.51 -17.44
CA PRO A 77 -19.91 0.83 -18.15
C PRO A 77 -20.92 1.85 -18.70
N ALA A 78 -21.28 1.73 -19.98
CA ALA A 78 -22.29 2.58 -20.59
C ALA A 78 -23.63 2.41 -19.87
N SER A 79 -24.36 3.50 -19.63
CA SER A 79 -25.69 3.45 -19.02
C SER A 79 -26.61 2.54 -19.84
N GLY A 80 -27.07 1.43 -19.25
CA GLY A 80 -27.97 0.47 -19.90
C GLY A 80 -27.30 -0.74 -20.55
N ALA A 81 -25.97 -0.84 -20.54
CA ALA A 81 -25.30 -2.11 -20.84
C ALA A 81 -25.43 -3.08 -19.64
N LEU A 82 -25.44 -4.40 -19.91
CA LEU A 82 -25.23 -5.43 -18.88
C LEU A 82 -24.06 -5.02 -17.95
N PRO A 83 -24.06 -5.41 -16.67
CA PRO A 83 -23.05 -4.98 -15.70
C PRO A 83 -21.67 -5.49 -16.09
N SER A 84 -21.01 -4.80 -17.01
CA SER A 84 -19.59 -4.92 -17.24
C SER A 84 -18.92 -4.19 -16.10
N THR A 85 -18.15 -4.91 -15.31
CA THR A 85 -17.34 -4.32 -14.24
C THR A 85 -16.49 -3.20 -14.86
N PRO A 86 -16.43 -2.01 -14.23
CA PRO A 86 -15.49 -0.97 -14.65
C PRO A 86 -14.11 -1.59 -14.86
N GLY A 87 -13.48 -1.21 -15.97
CA GLY A 87 -12.31 -1.93 -16.48
C GLY A 87 -11.19 -0.99 -16.93
N CYS A 88 -9.99 -1.53 -17.02
CA CYS A 88 -8.84 -0.81 -17.57
C CYS A 88 -8.44 -1.42 -18.91
N ALA A 89 -8.60 -0.66 -20.00
CA ALA A 89 -8.29 -1.14 -21.35
C ALA A 89 -6.79 -1.46 -21.55
N VAL A 90 -5.92 -0.86 -20.75
CA VAL A 90 -4.47 -1.06 -20.81
C VAL A 90 -3.98 -2.20 -19.90
N HIS A 91 -4.84 -2.73 -19.03
CA HIS A 91 -4.49 -3.81 -18.12
C HIS A 91 -3.92 -5.07 -18.83
N PRO A 92 -4.37 -5.49 -20.02
CA PRO A 92 -3.75 -6.60 -20.74
C PRO A 92 -2.31 -6.30 -21.20
N ALA A 93 -1.97 -5.02 -21.47
CA ALA A 93 -0.63 -4.61 -21.90
C ALA A 93 0.38 -4.54 -20.73
N ARG A 94 -0.15 -4.36 -19.51
CA ARG A 94 0.59 -4.23 -18.24
C ARG A 94 1.86 -3.36 -18.34
N PRO A 95 1.74 -2.03 -18.54
CA PRO A 95 2.89 -1.14 -18.32
C PRO A 95 3.50 -1.36 -16.93
N SER A 96 4.77 -1.03 -16.72
CA SER A 96 5.49 -1.48 -15.51
C SER A 96 4.75 -1.12 -14.23
N SER A 97 4.23 0.10 -14.10
CA SER A 97 3.46 0.50 -12.91
C SER A 97 2.20 -0.33 -12.69
N CYS A 98 1.56 -0.81 -13.76
CA CYS A 98 0.42 -1.73 -13.67
C CYS A 98 0.83 -3.19 -13.39
N SER A 99 2.05 -3.59 -13.77
CA SER A 99 2.62 -4.90 -13.42
C SER A 99 3.07 -4.95 -11.96
N HIS A 100 3.54 -3.82 -11.43
CA HIS A 100 4.09 -3.73 -10.08
C HIS A 100 3.04 -3.34 -9.05
N PHE A 101 2.02 -2.55 -9.38
CA PHE A 101 0.96 -2.27 -8.43
C PHE A 101 0.05 -3.50 -8.25
N PRO A 102 -0.26 -3.92 -7.00
CA PRO A 102 -0.03 -3.24 -5.73
C PRO A 102 1.10 -3.86 -4.90
N TYR A 103 2.04 -4.55 -5.52
CA TYR A 103 3.16 -5.17 -4.81
C TYR A 103 4.04 -4.10 -4.17
N VAL A 104 4.36 -4.32 -2.90
CA VAL A 104 5.36 -3.55 -2.16
C VAL A 104 6.47 -4.55 -1.84
N CYS A 105 7.59 -4.42 -2.55
CA CYS A 105 8.68 -5.36 -2.48
C CYS A 105 9.86 -4.81 -1.68
N LEU A 106 10.41 -5.66 -0.83
CA LEU A 106 11.73 -5.52 -0.22
C LEU A 106 12.62 -6.62 -0.79
N ILE A 107 13.78 -6.26 -1.29
CA ILE A 107 14.71 -7.18 -1.94
C ILE A 107 16.00 -7.14 -1.16
N ASP A 108 16.36 -8.23 -0.49
CA ASP A 108 17.62 -8.31 0.26
C ASP A 108 18.31 -9.66 0.03
N ALA A 109 19.41 -9.92 0.73
CA ALA A 109 20.20 -11.14 0.59
C ALA A 109 19.39 -12.43 0.84
N ARG A 110 18.23 -12.36 1.51
CA ARG A 110 17.37 -13.51 1.83
C ARG A 110 16.43 -13.85 0.68
N GLY A 111 16.01 -12.84 -0.10
CA GLY A 111 15.15 -13.01 -1.26
C GLY A 111 14.29 -11.79 -1.57
N VAL A 112 13.19 -12.01 -2.30
CA VAL A 112 12.12 -11.01 -2.49
C VAL A 112 11.08 -11.20 -1.39
N HIS A 113 10.78 -10.16 -0.63
CA HIS A 113 9.72 -10.13 0.37
C HIS A 113 8.57 -9.26 -0.15
N VAL A 114 7.37 -9.82 -0.25
CA VAL A 114 6.23 -9.16 -0.91
C VAL A 114 5.08 -8.95 0.05
N THR A 115 4.76 -7.69 0.31
CA THR A 115 3.47 -7.29 0.87
C THR A 115 2.66 -6.58 -0.23
N LEU A 116 1.43 -6.19 0.08
CA LEU A 116 0.56 -5.47 -0.84
C LEU A 116 0.23 -4.09 -0.30
N SER A 117 0.15 -3.11 -1.19
CA SER A 117 -0.52 -1.86 -0.90
C SER A 117 -2.02 -2.12 -0.80
N HIS A 118 -2.56 -1.95 0.40
CA HIS A 118 -3.98 -2.03 0.68
C HIS A 118 -4.75 -0.80 0.22
N TYR A 119 -4.12 0.15 -0.46
CA TYR A 119 -4.86 1.13 -1.26
C TYR A 119 -5.65 0.42 -2.39
N CYS A 120 -5.08 -0.65 -2.95
CA CYS A 120 -5.78 -1.53 -3.88
C CYS A 120 -7.00 -2.17 -3.19
N PRO A 121 -8.22 -2.01 -3.73
CA PRO A 121 -9.42 -2.56 -3.10
C PRO A 121 -9.43 -4.10 -3.06
N THR A 122 -8.80 -4.77 -4.04
CA THR A 122 -8.61 -6.22 -3.97
C THR A 122 -7.73 -6.59 -2.78
N ALA A 123 -6.55 -5.97 -2.63
CA ALA A 123 -5.64 -6.26 -1.53
C ALA A 123 -6.26 -5.94 -0.16
N ALA A 124 -6.99 -4.82 -0.04
CA ALA A 124 -7.75 -4.48 1.15
C ALA A 124 -8.81 -5.55 1.50
N SER A 125 -9.51 -6.08 0.49
CA SER A 125 -10.55 -7.10 0.70
C SER A 125 -9.97 -8.42 1.22
N MET A 126 -8.74 -8.78 0.83
CA MET A 126 -8.07 -10.00 1.31
C MET A 126 -7.85 -9.99 2.83
N LEU A 127 -7.78 -8.81 3.47
CA LEU A 127 -7.70 -8.71 4.93
C LEU A 127 -8.94 -9.23 5.66
N PHE A 128 -10.09 -9.28 4.96
CA PHE A 128 -11.38 -9.72 5.49
C PHE A 128 -11.66 -11.20 5.23
N GLU A 129 -10.79 -11.91 4.51
CA GLU A 129 -10.93 -13.35 4.29
C GLU A 129 -10.86 -14.13 5.62
N PRO A 130 -11.42 -15.34 5.71
CA PRO A 130 -11.51 -16.11 6.96
C PRO A 130 -10.18 -16.22 7.71
N ALA A 131 -10.22 -16.07 9.04
CA ALA A 131 -9.04 -16.09 9.91
C ALA A 131 -8.23 -17.38 9.75
N GLN A 132 -6.96 -17.23 9.38
CA GLN A 132 -5.93 -18.27 9.48
C GLN A 132 -4.75 -17.70 10.27
N PRO A 133 -3.94 -18.54 10.92
CA PRO A 133 -2.68 -18.09 11.50
C PRO A 133 -1.86 -17.32 10.47
N ILE A 134 -1.36 -16.14 10.86
CA ILE A 134 -0.54 -15.31 9.98
C ILE A 134 0.84 -15.96 9.87
N ALA A 135 1.29 -16.21 8.64
CA ALA A 135 2.58 -16.85 8.40
C ALA A 135 3.27 -16.26 7.17
N ILE A 136 4.61 -16.26 7.21
CA ILE A 136 5.45 -16.04 6.04
C ILE A 136 5.67 -17.38 5.34
N ILE A 137 5.27 -17.44 4.07
CA ILE A 137 5.38 -18.62 3.21
C ILE A 137 6.17 -18.28 1.95
N GLU A 138 6.80 -19.28 1.35
CA GLU A 138 7.40 -19.15 0.03
C GLU A 138 6.31 -19.21 -1.05
N GLY A 139 6.49 -18.44 -2.13
CA GLY A 139 5.53 -18.33 -3.22
C GLY A 139 6.17 -17.94 -4.55
N PRO A 140 5.37 -17.76 -5.61
CA PRO A 140 5.87 -17.31 -6.91
C PRO A 140 6.35 -15.86 -6.85
N SER A 141 7.11 -15.45 -7.87
CA SER A 141 7.44 -14.04 -8.09
C SER A 141 6.16 -13.20 -8.28
N PRO A 142 6.07 -11.97 -7.74
CA PRO A 142 4.91 -11.09 -7.94
C PRO A 142 4.78 -10.62 -9.38
N VAL A 143 5.90 -10.53 -10.09
CA VAL A 143 5.97 -10.09 -11.50
C VAL A 143 6.30 -11.27 -12.41
N LEU A 144 5.68 -11.27 -13.60
CA LEU A 144 5.89 -12.27 -14.63
C LEU A 144 7.30 -12.15 -15.26
N ASP A 145 7.71 -13.18 -15.98
CA ASP A 145 8.88 -13.18 -16.87
C ASP A 145 10.23 -12.89 -16.20
N ARG A 146 10.35 -13.18 -14.89
CA ARG A 146 11.61 -13.12 -14.11
C ARG A 146 12.26 -11.73 -14.05
N ALA A 147 11.53 -10.66 -14.36
CA ALA A 147 11.95 -9.32 -13.99
C ALA A 147 12.11 -9.26 -12.47
N LEU A 148 13.14 -8.55 -12.00
CA LEU A 148 13.23 -8.20 -10.59
C LEU A 148 12.07 -7.24 -10.29
N PRO A 149 11.20 -7.51 -9.31
CA PRO A 149 10.13 -6.58 -9.01
C PRO A 149 10.70 -5.25 -8.54
N GLU A 150 10.07 -4.15 -8.92
CA GLU A 150 10.33 -2.83 -8.35
C GLU A 150 10.05 -2.81 -6.84
N GLY A 151 10.93 -2.16 -6.08
CA GLY A 151 10.86 -2.10 -4.63
C GLY A 151 12.15 -1.55 -4.02
N LEU A 152 12.27 -1.61 -2.69
CA LEU A 152 13.53 -1.27 -2.03
C LEU A 152 14.54 -2.40 -2.28
N ASP A 153 15.58 -2.09 -3.07
CA ASP A 153 16.71 -2.99 -3.28
C ASP A 153 17.80 -2.74 -2.22
N ALA A 154 17.97 -3.72 -1.34
CA ALA A 154 18.90 -3.76 -0.23
C ALA A 154 19.79 -5.02 -0.29
N ARG A 155 19.98 -5.61 -1.48
CA ARG A 155 20.80 -6.83 -1.66
C ARG A 155 22.25 -6.64 -1.23
N ASP A 156 22.79 -5.44 -1.46
CA ASP A 156 24.15 -5.06 -1.10
C ASP A 156 24.25 -4.37 0.27
N SER A 157 23.13 -4.28 1.01
CA SER A 157 23.07 -3.69 2.34
C SER A 157 23.46 -4.70 3.43
N LEU A 158 23.99 -4.18 4.54
CA LEU A 158 24.15 -4.96 5.77
C LEU A 158 22.78 -5.34 6.37
N PRO A 159 22.68 -6.41 7.17
CA PRO A 159 21.43 -6.77 7.83
C PRO A 159 20.89 -5.64 8.73
N PRO A 160 19.57 -5.57 8.97
CA PRO A 160 18.98 -4.56 9.84
C PRO A 160 19.54 -4.54 11.27
N LEU A 161 19.41 -3.39 11.93
CA LEU A 161 19.83 -3.19 13.31
C LEU A 161 18.94 -3.95 14.31
N GLU A 162 19.57 -4.62 15.28
CA GLU A 162 18.93 -5.19 16.48
C GLU A 162 18.71 -4.11 17.54
N THR A 163 19.74 -3.27 17.68
CA THR A 163 19.85 -2.10 18.57
C THR A 163 20.57 -0.99 17.80
N PRO A 164 20.57 0.27 18.27
CA PRO A 164 21.23 1.38 17.56
C PRO A 164 22.72 1.17 17.25
N THR A 165 23.39 0.23 17.92
CA THR A 165 24.83 -0.04 17.77
C THR A 165 25.17 -1.45 17.32
N ARG A 166 24.17 -2.29 17.00
CA ARG A 166 24.39 -3.72 16.67
C ARG A 166 23.51 -4.17 15.51
N LEU A 167 24.15 -4.74 14.49
CA LEU A 167 23.48 -5.42 13.37
C LEU A 167 22.96 -6.79 13.80
N MET A 168 21.82 -7.20 13.24
CA MET A 168 21.35 -8.58 13.29
C MET A 168 22.15 -9.46 12.31
N THR A 169 21.95 -10.77 12.37
CA THR A 169 22.18 -11.63 11.21
C THR A 169 20.90 -11.70 10.39
N PHE A 170 20.99 -12.06 9.11
CA PHE A 170 19.79 -12.28 8.28
C PHE A 170 18.87 -13.39 8.82
N ASP A 171 19.44 -14.42 9.45
CA ASP A 171 18.67 -15.49 10.10
C ASP A 171 17.93 -14.96 11.34
N ALA A 172 18.60 -14.15 12.17
CA ALA A 172 17.97 -13.52 13.33
C ALA A 172 16.85 -12.57 12.92
N PHE A 173 17.04 -11.80 11.83
CA PHE A 173 16.00 -10.91 11.31
C PHE A 173 14.80 -11.70 10.78
N THR A 174 15.04 -12.81 10.07
CA THR A 174 13.98 -13.72 9.61
C THR A 174 13.19 -14.34 10.76
N ALA A 175 13.89 -14.81 11.80
CA ALA A 175 13.26 -15.36 12.99
C ALA A 175 12.40 -14.31 13.70
N TRP A 176 12.94 -13.10 13.86
CA TRP A 176 12.20 -11.98 14.44
C TRP A 176 10.94 -11.63 13.64
N GLU A 177 11.01 -11.52 12.31
CA GLU A 177 9.82 -11.21 11.49
C GLU A 177 8.72 -12.27 11.69
N ARG A 178 9.08 -13.56 11.70
CA ARG A 178 8.13 -14.65 11.91
C ARG A 178 7.45 -14.57 13.28
N THR A 179 8.21 -14.32 14.34
CA THR A 179 7.65 -14.12 15.68
C THR A 179 6.77 -12.88 15.75
N ALA A 180 7.24 -11.75 15.22
CA ALA A 180 6.54 -10.47 15.29
C ALA A 180 5.18 -10.48 14.60
N ILE A 181 5.04 -11.17 13.46
CA ILE A 181 3.73 -11.31 12.78
C ILE A 181 2.82 -12.35 13.43
N ALA A 182 3.39 -13.41 14.02
CA ALA A 182 2.62 -14.47 14.67
C ALA A 182 2.01 -13.98 15.99
N GLU A 183 2.75 -13.13 16.71
CA GLU A 183 2.36 -12.55 18.00
C GLU A 183 1.68 -11.19 17.86
N VAL A 184 1.35 -10.76 16.63
CA VAL A 184 0.78 -9.44 16.39
C VAL A 184 -0.52 -9.26 17.17
N SER A 185 -0.51 -8.33 18.13
CA SER A 185 -1.69 -8.00 18.93
C SER A 185 -2.44 -6.83 18.31
N ALA A 186 -3.75 -6.75 18.61
CA ALA A 186 -4.51 -5.55 18.28
C ALA A 186 -4.08 -4.42 19.23
N PRO A 187 -3.85 -3.20 18.73
CA PRO A 187 -3.34 -2.10 19.55
C PRO A 187 -4.40 -1.63 20.56
N VAL A 188 -3.98 -1.31 21.79
CA VAL A 188 -4.87 -1.29 22.97
C VAL A 188 -5.42 0.10 23.33
N SER A 189 -4.82 1.23 22.91
CA SER A 189 -5.23 2.58 23.38
C SER A 189 -5.44 3.65 22.28
N PRO A 190 -6.53 4.46 22.33
CA PRO A 190 -6.80 5.56 21.39
C PRO A 190 -6.04 6.86 21.67
N ALA A 191 -5.75 7.23 22.92
CA ALA A 191 -5.18 8.56 23.26
C ALA A 191 -3.80 8.81 22.62
N VAL A 192 -2.99 7.75 22.49
CA VAL A 192 -1.66 7.79 21.85
C VAL A 192 -1.74 7.90 20.31
N SER A 193 -2.94 7.86 19.73
CA SER A 193 -3.12 7.77 18.27
C SER A 193 -3.02 9.10 17.54
N ILE A 194 -3.35 10.24 18.16
CA ILE A 194 -3.39 11.52 17.42
C ILE A 194 -1.99 12.04 17.14
N ASP A 195 -1.11 12.10 18.13
CA ASP A 195 0.28 12.56 17.92
C ASP A 195 1.01 11.71 16.87
N ARG A 196 0.77 10.40 16.90
CA ARG A 196 1.30 9.45 15.91
C ARG A 196 0.73 9.71 14.51
N PHE A 197 -0.58 9.94 14.39
CA PHE A 197 -1.17 10.32 13.11
C PHE A 197 -0.60 11.64 12.60
N GLU A 198 -0.44 12.65 13.46
CA GLU A 198 0.11 13.95 13.08
C GLU A 198 1.59 13.85 12.67
N CYS A 199 2.34 12.91 13.21
CA CYS A 199 3.68 12.56 12.71
C CYS A 199 3.63 12.03 11.28
N VAL A 200 2.72 11.08 10.98
CA VAL A 200 2.51 10.60 9.60
C VAL A 200 2.08 11.73 8.68
N ARG A 201 1.11 12.55 9.11
CA ARG A 201 0.59 13.65 8.31
C ARG A 201 1.67 14.66 7.92
N ARG A 202 2.58 14.98 8.84
CA ARG A 202 3.72 15.89 8.62
C ARG A 202 4.80 15.32 7.70
N SER A 203 4.85 13.99 7.53
CA SER A 203 5.78 13.37 6.58
C SER A 203 5.36 13.52 5.11
N VAL A 204 4.17 14.07 4.83
CA VAL A 204 3.73 14.35 3.46
C VAL A 204 4.47 15.58 2.92
N PRO A 205 5.28 15.46 1.86
CA PRO A 205 6.07 16.57 1.35
C PRO A 205 5.20 17.54 0.55
N GLN A 206 5.63 18.80 0.53
CA GLN A 206 5.01 19.84 -0.31
C GLN A 206 5.16 19.52 -1.80
N PRO A 207 4.19 19.90 -2.66
CA PRO A 207 3.00 20.70 -2.36
C PRO A 207 1.80 19.89 -1.86
N TRP A 208 1.97 18.59 -1.61
CA TRP A 208 0.88 17.75 -1.17
C TRP A 208 0.55 18.01 0.30
N SER A 209 -0.68 17.66 0.66
CA SER A 209 -1.15 17.76 2.03
C SER A 209 -2.10 16.60 2.33
N TRP A 210 -2.29 16.32 3.61
CA TRP A 210 -3.27 15.38 4.08
C TRP A 210 -4.18 16.04 5.12
N PRO A 211 -5.49 15.75 5.13
CA PRO A 211 -6.40 16.44 6.04
C PRO A 211 -6.05 16.13 7.50
N GLU A 212 -6.25 17.12 8.37
CA GLU A 212 -6.06 17.00 9.83
C GLU A 212 -6.98 15.94 10.45
N ALA A 213 -6.63 15.49 11.64
CA ALA A 213 -7.50 14.58 12.38
C ALA A 213 -8.87 15.24 12.63
N PRO A 214 -9.98 14.49 12.58
CA PRO A 214 -11.29 15.04 12.91
C PRO A 214 -11.28 15.70 14.31
N PRO A 215 -11.95 16.86 14.48
CA PRO A 215 -12.12 17.45 15.79
C PRO A 215 -12.86 16.48 16.72
N ASP A 216 -12.65 16.59 18.02
CA ASP A 216 -13.24 15.73 19.05
C ASP A 216 -13.03 14.22 18.78
N PHE A 217 -11.87 13.86 18.20
CA PHE A 217 -11.56 12.49 17.79
C PHE A 217 -11.89 11.45 18.86
N ALA A 218 -11.56 11.70 20.13
CA ALA A 218 -11.84 10.77 21.22
C ALA A 218 -13.36 10.52 21.39
N GLN A 219 -14.17 11.57 21.33
CA GLN A 219 -15.64 11.45 21.40
C GLN A 219 -16.18 10.71 20.19
N GLN A 220 -15.72 11.07 18.99
CA GLN A 220 -16.18 10.43 17.74
C GLN A 220 -15.76 8.96 17.66
N TRP A 221 -14.56 8.62 18.14
CA TRP A 221 -14.09 7.24 18.29
C TRP A 221 -15.05 6.43 19.17
N GLN A 222 -15.40 6.95 20.36
CA GLN A 222 -16.30 6.26 21.27
C GLN A 222 -17.70 6.09 20.67
N ALA A 223 -18.23 7.12 20.02
CA ALA A 223 -19.57 7.09 19.45
C ALA A 223 -19.70 6.18 18.23
N LEU A 224 -18.71 6.18 17.33
CA LEU A 224 -18.85 5.59 15.99
C LEU A 224 -18.04 4.32 15.78
N VAL A 225 -16.95 4.12 16.53
CA VAL A 225 -15.95 3.08 16.21
C VAL A 225 -15.76 2.07 17.34
N ALA A 226 -15.58 2.53 18.57
CA ALA A 226 -15.09 1.72 19.69
C ALA A 226 -15.88 0.41 19.91
N ALA A 227 -17.21 0.49 19.90
CA ALA A 227 -18.07 -0.67 20.13
C ALA A 227 -17.97 -1.75 19.03
N ARG A 228 -17.59 -1.37 17.81
CA ARG A 228 -17.50 -2.27 16.65
C ARG A 228 -16.08 -2.74 16.38
N TRP A 229 -15.07 -2.03 16.86
CA TRP A 229 -13.66 -2.33 16.61
C TRP A 229 -13.23 -3.76 16.95
N PRO A 230 -13.64 -4.36 18.10
CA PRO A 230 -13.24 -5.75 18.43
C PRO A 230 -13.68 -6.78 17.39
N ALA A 231 -14.81 -6.56 16.71
CA ALA A 231 -15.30 -7.45 15.64
C ALA A 231 -14.33 -7.50 14.44
N PHE A 232 -13.48 -6.49 14.29
CA PHE A 232 -12.49 -6.38 13.21
C PHE A 232 -11.06 -6.68 13.65
N ALA A 233 -10.84 -7.21 14.86
CA ALA A 233 -9.50 -7.44 15.38
C ALA A 233 -8.62 -8.31 14.47
N ALA A 234 -9.20 -9.30 13.76
CA ALA A 234 -8.47 -10.12 12.79
C ALA A 234 -8.00 -9.32 11.57
N VAL A 235 -8.84 -8.42 11.05
CA VAL A 235 -8.52 -7.53 9.92
C VAL A 235 -7.38 -6.58 10.30
N VAL A 236 -7.50 -5.95 11.47
CA VAL A 236 -6.49 -5.01 12.00
C VAL A 236 -5.15 -5.72 12.23
N ARG A 237 -5.16 -6.93 12.82
CA ARG A 237 -3.93 -7.74 13.00
C ARG A 237 -3.23 -8.05 11.68
N ARG A 238 -3.98 -8.42 10.63
CA ARG A 238 -3.40 -8.67 9.31
C ARG A 238 -2.85 -7.41 8.66
N TYR A 239 -3.56 -6.29 8.79
CA TYR A 239 -3.07 -5.01 8.28
C TYR A 239 -1.75 -4.64 8.95
N ARG A 240 -1.68 -4.75 10.28
CA ARG A 240 -0.46 -4.52 11.06
C ARG A 240 0.67 -5.48 10.66
N ALA A 241 0.40 -6.78 10.54
CA ALA A 241 1.39 -7.75 10.07
C ALA A 241 1.97 -7.39 8.69
N ALA A 242 1.13 -6.84 7.81
CA ALA A 242 1.55 -6.38 6.49
C ALA A 242 2.36 -5.07 6.49
N LYS A 243 2.41 -4.33 7.62
CA LYS A 243 3.33 -3.20 7.83
C LYS A 243 4.64 -3.62 8.50
N ILE A 244 4.64 -4.77 9.18
CA ILE A 244 5.82 -5.39 9.79
C ILE A 244 6.62 -6.16 8.72
N PHE A 245 5.95 -6.98 7.92
CA PHE A 245 6.58 -7.79 6.89
C PHE A 245 6.94 -6.97 5.64
N ALA A 246 8.08 -7.30 5.01
CA ALA A 246 8.59 -6.61 3.82
C ALA A 246 8.75 -5.08 4.03
N SER A 247 9.05 -4.68 5.27
CA SER A 247 9.08 -3.28 5.67
C SER A 247 10.41 -2.62 5.29
N TRP A 248 10.36 -1.66 4.36
CA TRP A 248 11.51 -0.83 3.98
C TRP A 248 12.13 -0.09 5.17
N ALA A 249 11.33 0.17 6.21
CA ALA A 249 11.75 0.84 7.44
C ALA A 249 12.88 0.11 8.18
N ALA A 250 13.05 -1.20 7.94
CA ALA A 250 14.15 -1.98 8.49
C ALA A 250 15.53 -1.53 7.98
N TYR A 251 15.60 -0.98 6.77
CA TYR A 251 16.85 -0.57 6.12
C TYR A 251 17.02 0.96 6.07
N GLN A 252 15.94 1.71 6.22
CA GLN A 252 15.97 3.18 6.16
C GLN A 252 16.00 3.86 7.54
N GLY A 253 16.04 3.10 8.63
CA GLY A 253 16.13 3.63 10.00
C GLY A 253 16.79 2.63 10.96
N ASP A 254 16.42 2.70 12.25
CA ASP A 254 16.97 1.88 13.35
C ASP A 254 16.54 0.39 13.34
N GLY A 255 16.51 -0.25 12.17
CA GLY A 255 16.20 -1.66 12.04
C GLY A 255 14.81 -2.04 12.54
N ARG A 256 14.74 -3.11 13.35
CA ARG A 256 13.46 -3.66 13.84
C ARG A 256 12.63 -2.67 14.67
N LEU A 257 13.27 -1.74 15.37
CA LEU A 257 12.56 -0.74 16.19
C LEU A 257 11.75 0.22 15.31
N THR A 258 12.33 0.62 14.19
CA THR A 258 11.66 1.46 13.19
C THR A 258 10.50 0.75 12.53
N VAL A 259 10.62 -0.57 12.28
CA VAL A 259 9.50 -1.36 11.75
C VAL A 259 8.31 -1.38 12.72
N ILE A 260 8.56 -1.60 14.01
CA ILE A 260 7.48 -1.57 15.03
C ILE A 260 6.89 -0.17 15.16
N ARG A 261 7.71 0.88 15.12
CA ARG A 261 7.24 2.26 15.11
C ARG A 261 6.35 2.53 13.90
N LEU A 262 6.75 2.09 12.70
CA LEU A 262 5.94 2.27 11.49
C LEU A 262 4.59 1.53 11.59
N ALA A 263 4.57 0.32 12.15
CA ALA A 263 3.32 -0.40 12.41
C ALA A 263 2.40 0.34 13.39
N ASP A 264 2.98 0.96 14.43
CA ASP A 264 2.27 1.80 15.40
C ASP A 264 1.71 3.09 14.79
N LEU A 265 2.47 3.73 13.89
CA LEU A 265 2.02 4.88 13.10
C LEU A 265 0.88 4.49 12.16
N ALA A 266 0.97 3.30 11.55
CA ALA A 266 -0.08 2.79 10.67
C ALA A 266 -1.39 2.52 11.42
N ASP A 267 -1.32 1.95 12.63
CA ASP A 267 -2.50 1.75 13.47
C ASP A 267 -3.14 3.08 13.88
N ALA A 268 -2.32 4.07 14.23
CA ALA A 268 -2.79 5.40 14.57
C ALA A 268 -3.55 6.05 13.39
N ALA A 269 -2.96 6.01 12.20
CA ALA A 269 -3.59 6.52 10.99
C ALA A 269 -4.86 5.74 10.63
N LEU A 270 -4.88 4.42 10.79
CA LEU A 270 -6.07 3.61 10.56
C LEU A 270 -7.25 4.01 11.44
N ARG A 271 -7.00 4.32 12.72
CA ARG A 271 -8.06 4.77 13.63
C ARG A 271 -8.62 6.13 13.23
N VAL A 272 -7.76 7.07 12.85
CA VAL A 272 -8.18 8.40 12.36
C VAL A 272 -9.00 8.27 11.09
N GLU A 273 -8.53 7.48 10.12
CA GLU A 273 -9.28 7.25 8.89
C GLU A 273 -10.59 6.48 9.15
N ALA A 274 -10.65 5.55 10.10
CA ALA A 274 -11.90 4.87 10.48
C ALA A 274 -12.96 5.85 11.01
N VAL A 275 -12.58 6.76 11.91
CA VAL A 275 -13.48 7.82 12.39
C VAL A 275 -13.93 8.71 11.23
N ARG A 276 -12.99 9.11 10.36
CA ARG A 276 -13.29 9.95 9.19
C ARG A 276 -14.31 9.29 8.25
N GLN A 277 -14.14 7.99 7.95
CA GLN A 277 -15.09 7.24 7.13
C GLN A 277 -16.48 7.16 7.78
N CYS A 278 -16.55 6.93 9.10
CA CYS A 278 -17.82 6.91 9.83
C CYS A 278 -18.53 8.27 9.82
N LEU A 279 -17.79 9.37 10.04
CA LEU A 279 -18.33 10.73 10.00
C LEU A 279 -18.88 11.06 8.61
N GLN A 280 -18.10 10.78 7.56
CA GLN A 280 -18.53 11.04 6.19
C GLN A 280 -19.78 10.24 5.79
N ALA A 281 -19.91 9.02 6.30
CA ALA A 281 -21.06 8.16 6.02
C ALA A 281 -22.24 8.36 6.98
N GLY A 282 -22.09 9.17 8.04
CA GLY A 282 -23.12 9.41 9.05
C GLY A 282 -23.56 8.15 9.81
N ARG A 283 -22.68 7.16 9.99
CA ARG A 283 -23.02 5.85 10.59
C ARG A 283 -21.84 5.17 11.28
N ALA A 284 -22.15 4.23 12.17
CA ALA A 284 -21.15 3.46 12.90
C ALA A 284 -20.29 2.56 11.99
N LEU A 285 -19.09 2.20 12.48
CA LEU A 285 -18.12 1.40 11.74
C LEU A 285 -18.71 0.04 11.32
N ASP A 286 -18.55 -0.28 10.04
CA ASP A 286 -18.79 -1.59 9.46
C ASP A 286 -17.61 -2.05 8.59
N ALA A 287 -17.77 -3.20 7.93
CA ALA A 287 -16.70 -3.77 7.11
C ALA A 287 -16.33 -2.89 5.91
N GLU A 288 -17.29 -2.24 5.27
CA GLU A 288 -17.03 -1.36 4.13
C GLU A 288 -16.28 -0.11 4.55
N LEU A 289 -16.70 0.54 5.64
CA LEU A 289 -16.03 1.74 6.17
C LEU A 289 -14.62 1.41 6.67
N LEU A 290 -14.41 0.26 7.32
CA LEU A 290 -13.06 -0.15 7.72
C LEU A 290 -12.18 -0.43 6.49
N LYS A 291 -12.71 -1.06 5.45
CA LYS A 291 -11.98 -1.30 4.20
C LYS A 291 -11.57 0.02 3.55
N GLN A 292 -12.44 1.02 3.52
CA GLN A 292 -12.08 2.36 3.05
C GLN A 292 -11.03 3.02 3.94
N ALA A 293 -11.15 2.88 5.26
CA ALA A 293 -10.15 3.41 6.19
C ALA A 293 -8.76 2.80 5.95
N VAL A 294 -8.67 1.48 5.76
CA VAL A 294 -7.44 0.79 5.36
C VAL A 294 -6.87 1.38 4.08
N ARG A 295 -7.70 1.54 3.04
CA ARG A 295 -7.27 2.11 1.76
C ARG A 295 -6.71 3.52 1.91
N ARG A 296 -7.40 4.38 2.66
CA ARG A 296 -6.97 5.78 2.91
C ARG A 296 -5.69 5.84 3.76
N THR A 297 -5.55 4.94 4.72
CA THR A 297 -4.34 4.83 5.54
C THR A 297 -3.14 4.43 4.70
N ASP A 298 -3.32 3.44 3.83
CA ASP A 298 -2.25 2.95 2.97
C ASP A 298 -1.89 3.96 1.87
N LEU A 299 -2.89 4.68 1.35
CA LEU A 299 -2.69 5.84 0.47
C LEU A 299 -1.76 6.87 1.12
N LEU A 300 -2.03 7.22 2.38
CA LEU A 300 -1.19 8.14 3.14
C LEU A 300 0.23 7.59 3.34
N LEU A 301 0.36 6.39 3.90
CA LEU A 301 1.66 5.85 4.35
C LEU A 301 2.59 5.41 3.22
N VAL A 302 2.03 4.83 2.16
CA VAL A 302 2.82 4.18 1.10
C VAL A 302 3.04 5.11 -0.08
N HIS A 303 2.12 6.05 -0.33
CA HIS A 303 2.11 6.83 -1.57
C HIS A 303 2.22 8.35 -1.40
N TYR A 304 1.93 8.89 -0.20
CA TYR A 304 2.02 10.33 0.06
C TYR A 304 3.15 10.69 1.04
N ALA A 305 3.35 9.87 2.07
CA ALA A 305 4.38 10.10 3.07
C ALA A 305 5.79 9.88 2.51
N ASP A 306 6.73 10.72 2.91
CA ASP A 306 8.16 10.47 2.72
C ASP A 306 8.62 9.38 3.69
N GLY A 307 8.97 8.22 3.14
CA GLY A 307 9.45 7.07 3.90
C GLY A 307 10.67 7.38 4.77
N ARG A 308 11.58 8.26 4.31
CA ARG A 308 12.78 8.64 5.08
C ARG A 308 12.43 9.47 6.31
N VAL A 309 11.45 10.35 6.18
CA VAL A 309 10.94 11.12 7.33
C VAL A 309 10.27 10.18 8.33
N LEU A 310 9.41 9.28 7.85
CA LEU A 310 8.77 8.25 8.69
C LEU A 310 9.78 7.33 9.39
N SER A 311 10.88 6.95 8.73
CA SER A 311 11.90 6.08 9.32
C SER A 311 12.84 6.80 10.29
N SER A 312 13.08 8.09 10.11
CA SER A 312 13.99 8.86 10.96
C SER A 312 13.50 9.04 12.40
N GLY A 313 12.19 8.97 12.65
CA GLY A 313 11.61 9.18 13.98
C GLY A 313 11.72 10.62 14.52
N THR A 314 12.46 11.49 13.83
CA THR A 314 12.45 12.93 14.03
C THR A 314 11.26 13.50 13.26
N ALA A 315 10.27 14.04 13.97
CA ALA A 315 9.34 14.95 13.33
C ALA A 315 10.16 16.12 12.75
N PRO A 316 9.97 16.51 11.48
CA PRO A 316 10.60 17.70 10.94
C PRO A 316 10.20 18.95 11.74
#